data_AF-E9H6Z3-F1
#
_entry.id   AF-E9H6Z3-F1
#
_cell.length_a   1.000
_cell.length_b   1.000
_cell.length_c   1.000
_cell.angle_alpha   90.00
_cell.angle_beta   90.00
_cell.angle_gamma   90.00
#
_symmetry.space_group_name_H-M   'P 1'
#
loop_
_entity.id
_entity.type
_entity.pdbx_description
1 polymer ?
#
loop_
_entity_poly.entity_id
_entity_poly.type
_entity_poly.pdbx_seq_one_letter_code
_entity_poly.pdbx_strand_id
1 'polypeptide(L)'
;MATANGGDDLNTSGNPARPPSRSAADVQTDHTARYPPLNTARDLKQQRSNEKSRLTRLATKIAKHTVDRGSRTILRTYRDQFSTQRNLCMTIHNNYCSAKRSVDEDDKRWVDEINDNTKRIFDNIDNYILNTPRPPSNAAPGTPVRLSPANSAPSHHSSHRQLDLIAVAIPSLDFARALDHEKKRCIELEKQLAQMQLQEKEKLNGQSKQNGFYWLQITIKFIATK
;
A
#
# COMPACT_ATOMS: atom_id res chain seq x y z
N MET A 1 36.44 75.72 24.40
CA MET A 1 35.41 76.58 23.79
C MET A 1 34.39 75.68 23.10
N ALA A 2 33.09 75.92 23.35
CA ALA A 2 31.88 75.57 22.58
C ALA A 2 31.66 74.14 21.99
N THR A 3 30.71 73.40 22.61
CA THR A 3 29.47 72.78 22.07
C THR A 3 29.27 72.71 20.53
N ALA A 4 28.64 71.73 19.86
CA ALA A 4 27.54 70.82 20.21
C ALA A 4 27.31 69.70 19.15
N ASN A 5 26.62 68.63 19.59
CA ASN A 5 25.53 67.86 18.95
C ASN A 5 25.70 66.88 17.77
N GLY A 6 25.23 65.65 18.06
CA GLY A 6 24.43 64.77 17.17
C GLY A 6 25.25 63.77 16.36
N GLY A 7 25.03 62.46 16.37
CA GLY A 7 23.96 61.61 16.89
C GLY A 7 24.13 60.24 16.20
N ASP A 8 24.15 59.19 17.01
CA ASP A 8 23.73 57.80 16.79
C ASP A 8 23.98 57.08 15.43
N ASP A 9 24.92 56.13 15.51
CA ASP A 9 24.71 54.68 15.36
C ASP A 9 24.39 53.99 14.01
N LEU A 10 25.06 52.83 13.88
CA LEU A 10 24.70 51.60 13.15
C LEU A 10 25.12 51.43 11.68
N ASN A 11 26.40 51.07 11.51
CA ASN A 11 26.84 49.73 11.12
C ASN A 11 25.90 48.90 10.20
N THR A 12 26.27 48.66 8.92
CA THR A 12 25.99 47.36 8.26
C THR A 12 27.01 47.10 7.13
N SER A 13 28.03 46.32 7.49
CA SER A 13 28.68 45.24 6.72
C SER A 13 28.32 45.09 5.24
N GLY A 14 29.32 45.30 4.38
CA GLY A 14 29.32 44.83 2.99
C GLY A 14 29.22 43.31 2.92
N ASN A 15 28.20 42.82 2.22
CA ASN A 15 28.03 41.42 1.88
C ASN A 15 28.16 41.29 0.35
N PRO A 16 29.07 40.46 -0.19
CA PRO A 16 29.17 40.27 -1.63
C PRO A 16 27.89 39.61 -2.14
N ALA A 17 27.32 40.22 -3.19
CA ALA A 17 26.05 39.86 -3.78
C ALA A 17 25.95 38.34 -4.07
N ARG A 18 25.02 37.69 -3.38
CA ARG A 18 24.57 36.33 -3.67
C ARG A 18 24.04 36.30 -5.11
N PRO A 19 24.42 35.33 -5.96
CA PRO A 19 23.85 35.24 -7.30
C PRO A 19 22.33 35.06 -7.19
N PRO A 20 21.52 35.69 -8.06
CA PRO A 20 20.07 35.63 -7.97
C PRO A 20 19.61 34.18 -8.01
N SER A 21 18.78 33.82 -7.03
CA SER A 21 18.10 32.54 -6.94
C SER A 21 17.54 32.17 -8.30
N ARG A 22 18.02 31.08 -8.91
CA ARG A 22 17.37 30.45 -10.06
C ARG A 22 15.91 30.24 -9.69
N SER A 23 15.04 30.92 -10.42
CA SER A 23 13.61 30.73 -10.45
C SER A 23 13.32 29.23 -10.47
N ALA A 24 12.70 28.71 -9.41
CA ALA A 24 12.13 27.36 -9.37
C ALA A 24 10.83 27.31 -10.20
N ALA A 25 10.85 27.90 -11.39
CA ALA A 25 9.69 28.14 -12.26
C ALA A 25 10.02 27.84 -13.75
N ASP A 26 11.02 27.01 -14.00
CA ASP A 26 11.36 26.40 -15.29
C ASP A 26 12.03 25.08 -14.90
N VAL A 27 11.33 23.96 -14.74
CA VAL A 27 10.66 23.17 -15.78
C VAL A 27 9.49 22.48 -15.09
N GLN A 28 8.30 23.04 -15.23
CA GLN A 28 7.08 22.26 -15.04
C GLN A 28 6.96 21.37 -16.28
N THR A 29 7.67 20.24 -16.27
CA THR A 29 7.39 19.16 -17.22
C THR A 29 5.98 18.72 -16.91
N ASP A 30 5.02 19.14 -17.73
CA ASP A 30 3.74 18.48 -17.94
C ASP A 30 4.04 17.03 -18.35
N HIS A 31 4.30 16.19 -17.35
CA HIS A 31 4.61 14.79 -17.55
C HIS A 31 3.29 14.05 -17.75
N THR A 32 2.78 14.16 -18.98
CA THR A 32 2.01 13.13 -19.68
C THR A 32 0.86 12.51 -18.86
N ALA A 33 -0.25 13.24 -18.77
CA ALA A 33 -1.55 12.72 -18.31
C ALA A 33 -2.19 11.67 -19.27
N ARG A 34 -1.40 11.05 -20.16
CA ARG A 34 -1.91 10.09 -21.16
C ARG A 34 -1.61 8.62 -20.82
N TYR A 35 -0.60 8.36 -20.00
CA TYR A 35 -0.28 7.03 -19.49
C TYR A 35 0.32 7.18 -18.09
N PRO A 36 -0.04 6.33 -17.11
CA PRO A 36 0.73 6.27 -15.87
C PRO A 36 2.21 6.08 -16.23
N PRO A 37 3.16 6.78 -15.57
CA PRO A 37 4.55 6.54 -15.83
C PRO A 37 4.82 5.04 -15.70
N LEU A 38 5.37 4.43 -16.76
CA LEU A 38 5.87 3.06 -16.70
C LEU A 38 7.02 3.09 -15.68
N ASN A 39 6.74 2.74 -14.42
CA ASN A 39 7.74 2.74 -13.37
C ASN A 39 8.92 1.87 -13.85
N THR A 40 10.12 2.46 -13.90
CA THR A 40 11.29 1.70 -14.30
C THR A 40 11.60 0.64 -13.24
N ALA A 41 12.34 -0.41 -13.61
CA ALA A 41 12.80 -1.40 -12.62
C ALA A 41 13.58 -0.75 -11.46
N ARG A 42 14.26 0.39 -11.72
CA ARG A 42 14.93 1.19 -10.69
C ARG A 42 13.93 1.82 -9.71
N ASP A 43 12.86 2.43 -10.21
CA ASP A 43 11.84 3.06 -9.38
C ASP A 43 11.11 2.02 -8.53
N LEU A 44 10.79 0.86 -9.12
CA LEU A 44 10.16 -0.26 -8.41
C LEU A 44 11.09 -0.85 -7.34
N LYS A 45 12.41 -0.90 -7.58
CA LYS A 45 13.39 -1.29 -6.57
C LYS A 45 13.38 -0.32 -5.39
N GLN A 46 13.32 0.99 -5.65
CA GLN A 46 13.23 2.00 -4.61
C GLN A 46 11.91 1.89 -3.83
N GLN A 47 10.79 1.74 -4.53
CA GLN A 47 9.47 1.53 -3.89
C GLN A 47 9.48 0.29 -3.01
N ARG A 48 10.06 -0.82 -3.48
CA ARG A 48 10.20 -2.07 -2.71
C ARG A 48 11.00 -1.85 -1.43
N SER A 49 12.09 -1.08 -1.49
CA SER A 49 12.90 -0.73 -0.32
C SER A 49 12.12 0.16 0.67
N ASN A 50 11.39 1.15 0.16
CA ASN A 50 10.58 2.05 0.96
C ASN A 50 9.45 1.29 1.68
N GLU A 51 8.78 0.38 0.97
CA GLU A 51 7.66 -0.37 1.51
C GLU A 51 8.10 -1.42 2.53
N LYS A 52 9.24 -2.09 2.28
CA LYS A 52 9.90 -2.93 3.29
C LYS A 52 10.19 -2.13 4.55
N SER A 53 10.75 -0.93 4.41
CA SER A 53 11.05 -0.06 5.56
C SER A 53 9.79 0.33 6.35
N ARG A 54 8.68 0.63 5.67
CA ARG A 54 7.39 0.91 6.33
C ARG A 54 6.83 -0.31 7.06
N LEU A 55 6.93 -1.50 6.46
CA LEU A 55 6.54 -2.75 7.09
C LEU A 55 7.38 -3.02 8.35
N THR A 56 8.70 -2.82 8.30
CA THR A 56 9.59 -2.96 9.46
C THR A 56 9.25 -1.98 10.58
N ARG A 57 8.91 -0.73 10.26
CA ARG A 57 8.45 0.25 11.26
C ARG A 57 7.15 -0.21 11.94
N LEU A 58 6.21 -0.75 11.17
CA LEU A 58 4.97 -1.29 11.71
C LEU A 58 5.21 -2.53 12.58
N ALA A 59 6.10 -3.44 12.18
CA ALA A 59 6.55 -4.57 13.00
C ALA A 59 7.12 -4.09 14.35
N THR A 60 7.99 -3.06 14.32
CA THR A 60 8.58 -2.49 15.53
C THR A 60 7.52 -1.87 16.43
N LYS A 61 6.54 -1.18 15.85
CA LYS A 61 5.39 -0.61 16.59
C LYS A 61 4.56 -1.69 17.27
N ILE A 62 4.30 -2.80 16.58
CA ILE A 62 3.59 -3.96 17.14
C ILE A 62 4.39 -4.56 18.30
N ALA A 63 5.68 -4.85 18.09
CA ALA A 63 6.54 -5.43 19.11
C ALA A 63 6.59 -4.56 20.38
N LYS A 64 6.75 -3.24 20.21
CA LYS A 64 6.70 -2.29 21.33
C LYS A 64 5.34 -2.34 22.05
N HIS A 65 4.24 -2.31 21.30
CA HIS A 65 2.90 -2.34 21.88
C HIS A 65 2.63 -3.64 22.67
N THR A 66 3.15 -4.77 22.21
CA THR A 66 3.10 -6.04 22.96
C THR A 66 3.92 -5.94 24.26
N VAL A 67 5.15 -5.41 24.20
CA VAL A 67 6.03 -5.25 25.38
C VAL A 67 5.41 -4.32 26.42
N ASP A 68 4.81 -3.21 25.97
CA ASP A 68 4.15 -2.21 26.82
C ASP A 68 2.80 -2.70 27.38
N ARG A 69 2.44 -3.98 27.17
CA ARG A 69 1.15 -4.59 27.54
C ARG A 69 -0.06 -3.79 27.06
N GLY A 70 0.02 -3.32 25.82
CA GLY A 70 -1.01 -2.50 25.21
C GLY A 70 -2.33 -3.24 24.96
N SER A 71 -3.34 -2.47 24.55
CA SER A 71 -4.69 -2.99 24.28
C SER A 71 -4.73 -4.09 23.21
N ARG A 72 -5.45 -5.17 23.51
CA ARG A 72 -5.74 -6.27 22.56
C ARG A 72 -6.52 -5.80 21.33
N THR A 73 -7.40 -4.82 21.49
CA THR A 73 -8.19 -4.27 20.37
C THR A 73 -7.27 -3.56 19.38
N ILE A 74 -6.32 -2.77 19.89
CA ILE A 74 -5.34 -2.07 19.06
C ILE A 74 -4.42 -3.07 18.33
N LEU A 75 -4.02 -4.17 18.98
CA LEU A 75 -3.23 -5.21 18.32
C LEU A 75 -3.97 -5.89 17.16
N ARG A 76 -5.28 -6.11 17.28
CA ARG A 76 -6.09 -6.62 16.16
C ARG A 76 -6.05 -5.65 14.97
N THR A 77 -6.21 -4.36 15.22
CA THR A 77 -6.08 -3.33 14.19
C THR A 77 -4.68 -3.34 13.57
N TYR A 78 -3.61 -3.49 14.36
CA TYR A 78 -2.26 -3.58 13.82
C TYR A 78 -2.02 -4.85 13.01
N ARG A 79 -2.62 -5.98 13.39
CA ARG A 79 -2.57 -7.23 12.62
C ARG A 79 -3.12 -7.02 11.21
N ASP A 80 -4.26 -6.34 11.10
CA ASP A 80 -4.90 -6.04 9.82
C ASP A 80 -4.05 -5.06 9.00
N GLN A 81 -3.58 -3.96 9.62
CA GLN A 81 -2.68 -3.00 8.97
C GLN A 81 -1.40 -3.68 8.46
N PHE A 82 -0.84 -4.60 9.24
CA PHE A 82 0.37 -5.34 8.88
C PHE A 82 0.13 -6.27 7.69
N SER A 83 -1.02 -6.96 7.67
CA SER A 83 -1.45 -7.79 6.54
C SER A 83 -1.59 -6.97 5.25
N THR A 84 -2.28 -5.83 5.32
CA THR A 84 -2.42 -4.91 4.17
C THR A 84 -1.07 -4.41 3.68
N GLN A 85 -0.22 -3.94 4.59
CA GLN A 85 1.12 -3.44 4.27
C GLN A 85 2.02 -4.53 3.66
N ARG A 86 1.94 -5.76 4.15
CA ARG A 86 2.66 -6.91 3.60
C ARG A 86 2.21 -7.23 2.18
N ASN A 87 0.90 -7.17 1.91
CA ASN A 87 0.39 -7.40 0.56
C ASN A 87 0.88 -6.31 -0.40
N LEU A 88 0.96 -5.06 0.03
CA LEU A 88 1.54 -3.97 -0.77
C LEU A 88 3.04 -4.22 -1.07
N CYS A 89 3.81 -4.67 -0.08
CA CYS A 89 5.20 -5.14 -0.29
C CYS A 89 5.28 -6.22 -1.39
N MET A 90 4.40 -7.23 -1.35
CA MET A 90 4.40 -8.32 -2.33
C MET A 90 3.99 -7.86 -3.73
N THR A 91 3.00 -6.98 -3.84
CA THR A 91 2.59 -6.40 -5.12
C THR A 91 3.73 -5.62 -5.77
N ILE A 92 4.40 -4.75 -5.01
CA ILE A 92 5.54 -3.97 -5.51
C ILE A 92 6.70 -4.90 -5.89
N HIS A 93 6.95 -5.95 -5.12
CA HIS A 93 7.95 -6.96 -5.43
C HIS A 93 7.65 -7.68 -6.76
N ASN A 94 6.41 -8.15 -6.94
CA ASN A 94 6.00 -8.82 -8.17
C ASN A 94 6.15 -7.88 -9.38
N ASN A 95 5.72 -6.63 -9.25
CA ASN A 95 5.90 -5.62 -10.29
C ASN A 95 7.38 -5.39 -10.62
N TYR A 96 8.25 -5.31 -9.60
CA TYR A 96 9.70 -5.19 -9.78
C TYR A 96 10.26 -6.39 -10.55
N CYS A 97 9.89 -7.61 -10.16
CA CYS A 97 10.34 -8.84 -10.83
C CYS A 97 9.83 -8.93 -12.27
N SER A 98 8.61 -8.49 -12.56
CA SER A 98 8.09 -8.41 -13.93
C SER A 98 8.83 -7.37 -14.79
N ALA A 99 9.27 -6.26 -14.18
CA ALA A 99 10.01 -5.21 -14.88
C ALA A 99 11.50 -5.53 -15.07
N LYS A 100 12.07 -6.36 -14.19
CA LYS A 100 13.47 -6.78 -14.21
C LYS A 100 13.59 -8.01 -15.11
N ARG A 101 14.34 -7.90 -16.20
CA ARG A 101 14.50 -8.95 -17.23
C ARG A 101 15.23 -10.23 -16.76
N SER A 102 15.55 -10.36 -15.47
CA SER A 102 16.20 -11.53 -14.86
C SER A 102 15.57 -11.87 -13.50
N VAL A 103 15.47 -13.18 -13.23
CA VAL A 103 15.11 -13.72 -11.91
C VAL A 103 16.40 -13.97 -11.15
N ASP A 104 16.56 -13.35 -9.98
CA ASP A 104 17.76 -13.49 -9.15
C ASP A 104 17.42 -14.19 -7.82
N GLU A 105 18.33 -14.99 -7.27
CA GLU A 105 18.17 -15.65 -5.96
C GLU A 105 17.90 -14.66 -4.81
N ASP A 106 18.40 -13.44 -4.94
CA ASP A 106 18.16 -12.34 -4.01
C ASP A 106 16.67 -11.99 -3.89
N ASP A 107 15.91 -12.17 -4.98
CA ASP A 107 14.48 -11.92 -5.01
C ASP A 107 13.71 -12.97 -4.23
N LYS A 108 14.11 -14.24 -4.34
CA LYS A 108 13.58 -15.33 -3.50
C LYS A 108 13.88 -15.11 -2.02
N ARG A 109 15.15 -14.81 -1.67
CA ARG A 109 15.55 -14.56 -0.27
C ARG A 109 14.77 -13.41 0.36
N TRP A 110 14.47 -12.37 -0.41
CA TRP A 110 13.68 -11.24 0.06
C TRP A 110 12.23 -11.64 0.38
N VAL A 111 11.61 -12.47 -0.46
CA VAL A 111 10.24 -12.98 -0.21
C VAL A 111 10.24 -13.86 1.05
N ASP A 112 11.22 -14.76 1.17
CA ASP A 112 11.37 -15.63 2.33
C ASP A 112 11.51 -14.80 3.61
N GLU A 113 12.35 -13.75 3.61
CA GLU A 113 12.52 -12.83 4.74
C GLU A 113 11.22 -12.11 5.14
N ILE A 114 10.43 -11.64 4.17
CA ILE A 114 9.14 -10.99 4.44
C ILE A 114 8.15 -11.99 5.05
N ASN A 115 8.11 -13.21 4.53
CA ASN A 115 7.22 -14.25 5.03
C ASN A 115 7.58 -14.68 6.45
N ASP A 116 8.87 -14.90 6.73
CA ASP A 116 9.34 -15.27 8.07
C ASP A 116 9.05 -14.19 9.10
N ASN A 117 9.32 -12.93 8.76
CA ASN A 117 8.99 -11.81 9.63
C ASN A 117 7.49 -11.69 9.86
N THR A 118 6.68 -11.90 8.82
CA THR A 118 5.21 -11.86 8.94
C THR A 118 4.71 -12.94 9.88
N LYS A 119 5.21 -14.17 9.75
CA LYS A 119 4.88 -15.28 10.64
C LYS A 119 5.22 -14.94 12.09
N ARG A 120 6.44 -14.47 12.36
CA ARG A 120 6.86 -14.07 13.71
C ARG A 120 5.97 -12.99 14.32
N ILE A 121 5.56 -12.00 13.53
CA ILE A 121 4.69 -10.92 13.99
C ILE A 121 3.28 -11.44 14.31
N PHE A 122 2.70 -12.27 13.46
CA PHE A 122 1.39 -12.86 13.74
C PHE A 122 1.43 -13.80 14.94
N ASP A 123 2.44 -14.65 15.05
CA ASP A 123 2.64 -15.52 16.22
C ASP A 123 2.76 -14.69 17.50
N ASN A 124 3.48 -13.56 17.48
CA ASN A 124 3.59 -12.65 18.63
C ASN A 124 2.22 -12.07 19.03
N ILE A 125 1.47 -11.56 18.05
CA ILE A 125 0.14 -10.98 18.29
C ILE A 125 -0.82 -12.04 18.85
N ASP A 126 -0.87 -13.22 18.23
CA ASP A 126 -1.80 -14.27 18.58
C ASP A 126 -1.47 -14.83 19.98
N ASN A 127 -0.19 -15.05 20.27
CA ASN A 127 0.27 -15.43 21.62
C ASN A 127 -0.10 -14.38 22.67
N TYR A 128 0.06 -13.09 22.37
CA TYR A 128 -0.33 -12.04 23.31
C TYR A 128 -1.84 -12.02 23.55
N ILE A 129 -2.64 -12.15 22.50
CA ILE A 129 -4.10 -12.14 22.59
C ILE A 129 -4.61 -13.35 23.38
N LEU A 130 -3.98 -14.51 23.25
CA LEU A 130 -4.31 -15.73 23.99
C LEU A 130 -3.92 -15.64 25.47
N ASN A 131 -2.73 -15.12 25.76
CA ASN A 131 -2.15 -15.14 27.11
C ASN A 131 -2.51 -13.92 27.96
N THR A 132 -3.16 -12.90 27.39
CA THR A 132 -3.61 -11.72 28.16
C THR A 132 -5.04 -11.91 28.65
N PRO A 133 -5.26 -12.05 29.98
CA PRO A 133 -6.60 -12.23 30.55
C PRO A 133 -7.53 -11.09 30.12
N ARG A 134 -8.78 -11.42 29.80
CA ARG A 134 -9.80 -10.40 29.63
C ARG A 134 -10.02 -9.76 31.02
N PRO A 135 -10.01 -8.41 31.15
CA PRO A 135 -10.45 -7.82 32.40
C PRO A 135 -11.86 -8.34 32.72
N PRO A 136 -12.13 -8.70 33.98
CA PRO A 136 -13.44 -9.20 34.37
C PRO A 136 -14.49 -8.19 33.90
N SER A 137 -15.42 -8.67 33.09
CA SER A 137 -16.56 -7.85 32.66
C SER A 137 -17.39 -7.58 33.91
N ASN A 138 -17.64 -6.31 34.24
CA ASN A 138 -18.56 -5.90 35.32
C ASN A 138 -20.03 -6.23 34.98
N ALA A 139 -20.31 -7.41 34.44
CA ALA A 139 -21.66 -7.97 34.44
C ALA A 139 -21.91 -8.49 35.86
N ALA A 140 -22.36 -7.60 36.73
CA ALA A 140 -22.87 -7.98 38.04
C ALA A 140 -24.01 -9.02 37.86
N PRO A 141 -24.03 -10.12 38.62
CA PRO A 141 -25.12 -11.07 38.57
C PRO A 141 -26.37 -10.47 39.23
N GLY A 142 -27.47 -10.40 38.47
CA GLY A 142 -28.87 -10.44 38.91
C GLY A 142 -29.30 -9.72 40.20
N THR A 143 -30.08 -8.65 40.04
CA THR A 143 -31.17 -8.31 40.97
C THR A 143 -32.39 -7.83 40.17
N PRO A 144 -33.56 -8.49 40.25
CA PRO A 144 -34.81 -8.05 39.62
C PRO A 144 -35.83 -7.55 40.67
N VAL A 145 -35.96 -6.24 40.89
CA VAL A 145 -37.03 -5.61 41.72
C VAL A 145 -37.03 -4.11 41.34
N ARG A 146 -38.09 -3.34 41.10
CA ARG A 146 -39.56 -3.46 40.96
C ARG A 146 -40.00 -2.05 40.52
N LEU A 147 -40.99 -1.97 39.63
CA LEU A 147 -41.62 -0.73 39.16
C LEU A 147 -42.21 0.11 40.30
N SER A 148 -42.09 1.44 40.22
CA SER A 148 -43.23 2.35 40.48
C SER A 148 -42.97 3.79 39.96
N PRO A 149 -44.04 4.55 39.63
CA PRO A 149 -44.00 5.70 38.72
C PRO A 149 -44.25 7.06 39.41
N ALA A 150 -43.75 8.16 38.83
CA ALA A 150 -44.37 9.49 38.99
C ALA A 150 -43.95 10.43 37.84
N ASN A 151 -44.97 10.91 37.12
CA ASN A 151 -44.92 11.91 36.05
C ASN A 151 -44.57 13.31 36.59
N SER A 152 -43.78 14.08 35.84
CA SER A 152 -44.18 15.34 35.15
C SER A 152 -42.99 16.30 34.93
N ALA A 153 -42.83 16.74 33.69
CA ALA A 153 -41.81 17.67 33.13
C ALA A 153 -42.11 19.17 33.50
N PRO A 154 -41.36 20.25 33.10
CA PRO A 154 -40.72 20.46 31.78
C PRO A 154 -39.37 21.25 31.69
N SER A 155 -38.59 20.87 30.66
CA SER A 155 -37.80 21.65 29.67
C SER A 155 -36.82 22.81 29.98
N HIS A 156 -35.71 22.74 29.22
CA HIS A 156 -34.79 23.78 28.70
C HIS A 156 -33.59 24.24 29.54
N HIS A 157 -32.42 23.59 29.34
CA HIS A 157 -31.24 24.30 28.82
C HIS A 157 -30.23 23.37 28.12
N SER A 158 -29.73 23.90 27.01
CA SER A 158 -28.80 23.33 26.03
C SER A 158 -27.38 23.20 26.57
N SER A 159 -26.69 22.09 26.25
CA SER A 159 -25.25 22.05 25.96
C SER A 159 -24.82 20.70 25.38
N HIS A 160 -24.87 20.64 24.05
CA HIS A 160 -23.86 20.08 23.15
C HIS A 160 -22.91 19.00 23.72
N ARG A 161 -23.19 17.72 23.43
CA ARG A 161 -22.15 16.72 23.15
C ARG A 161 -22.52 15.97 21.88
N GLN A 162 -21.74 16.26 20.85
CA GLN A 162 -21.81 15.71 19.51
C GLN A 162 -21.42 14.22 19.55
N LEU A 163 -22.42 13.36 19.36
CA LEU A 163 -22.23 11.95 19.02
C LEU A 163 -22.32 11.85 17.51
N ASP A 164 -21.18 11.69 16.84
CA ASP A 164 -21.18 11.30 15.44
C ASP A 164 -21.61 9.84 15.35
N LEU A 165 -22.89 9.64 15.05
CA LEU A 165 -23.39 8.37 14.54
C LEU A 165 -22.67 8.08 13.22
N ILE A 166 -21.91 6.99 13.20
CA ILE A 166 -21.42 6.39 11.96
C ILE A 166 -22.65 5.90 11.19
N ALA A 167 -23.13 6.74 10.28
CA ALA A 167 -24.08 6.35 9.26
C ALA A 167 -23.41 5.24 8.44
N VAL A 168 -23.98 4.03 8.50
CA VAL A 168 -23.69 2.99 7.51
C VAL A 168 -24.16 3.54 6.18
N ALA A 169 -23.23 4.05 5.38
CA ALA A 169 -23.49 4.58 4.06
C ALA A 169 -24.01 3.44 3.18
N ILE A 170 -25.33 3.44 2.95
CA ILE A 170 -25.94 2.63 1.90
C ILE A 170 -25.30 3.10 0.58
N PRO A 171 -24.62 2.23 -0.18
CA PRO A 171 -23.97 2.63 -1.42
C PRO A 171 -25.02 3.22 -2.35
N SER A 172 -24.77 4.44 -2.85
CA SER A 172 -25.63 5.07 -3.84
C SER A 172 -25.86 4.12 -5.03
N LEU A 173 -27.07 4.11 -5.59
CA LEU A 173 -27.42 3.31 -6.77
C LEU A 173 -26.45 3.55 -7.95
N ASP A 174 -25.86 4.74 -8.02
CA ASP A 174 -24.85 5.10 -9.02
C ASP A 174 -23.52 4.39 -8.81
N PHE A 175 -23.13 4.16 -7.55
CA PHE A 175 -21.93 3.41 -7.20
C PHE A 175 -22.10 1.93 -7.54
N ALA A 176 -23.26 1.35 -7.27
CA ALA A 176 -23.56 -0.04 -7.64
C ALA A 176 -23.50 -0.25 -9.16
N ARG A 177 -24.05 0.70 -9.94
CA ARG A 177 -23.97 0.67 -11.41
C ARG A 177 -22.55 0.84 -11.93
N ALA A 178 -21.76 1.74 -11.33
CA ALA A 178 -20.35 1.91 -11.69
C ALA A 178 -19.55 0.61 -11.45
N LEU A 179 -19.80 -0.06 -10.33
CA LEU A 179 -19.12 -1.31 -9.96
C LEU A 179 -19.48 -2.48 -10.89
N ASP A 180 -20.71 -2.53 -11.39
CA ASP A 180 -21.14 -3.51 -12.40
C ASP A 180 -20.51 -3.23 -13.78
N HIS A 181 -20.36 -1.96 -14.16
CA HIS A 181 -19.63 -1.58 -15.37
C HIS A 181 -18.14 -1.96 -15.28
N GLU A 182 -17.51 -1.72 -14.13
CA GLU A 182 -16.12 -2.12 -13.86
C GLU A 182 -15.95 -3.64 -13.97
N LYS A 183 -16.86 -4.43 -13.36
CA LYS A 183 -16.85 -5.89 -13.44
C LYS A 183 -16.97 -6.39 -14.87
N LYS A 184 -17.91 -5.85 -15.66
CA LYS A 184 -18.07 -6.21 -17.08
C LYS A 184 -16.82 -5.89 -17.89
N ARG A 185 -16.17 -4.76 -17.60
CA ARG A 185 -14.92 -4.36 -18.26
C ARG A 185 -13.78 -5.32 -17.93
N CYS A 186 -13.64 -5.75 -16.68
CA CYS A 186 -12.63 -6.72 -16.27
C CYS A 186 -12.81 -8.08 -16.97
N ILE A 187 -14.05 -8.59 -17.04
CA ILE A 187 -14.35 -9.85 -17.72
C ILE A 187 -14.02 -9.76 -19.22
N GLU A 188 -14.32 -8.63 -19.85
CA GLU A 188 -14.02 -8.43 -21.28
C GLU A 188 -12.52 -8.34 -21.55
N LEU A 189 -11.77 -7.64 -20.70
CA LEU A 189 -10.31 -7.58 -20.79
C LEU A 189 -9.68 -8.95 -20.58
N GLU A 190 -10.20 -9.74 -19.64
CA GLU A 190 -9.72 -11.11 -19.39
C GLU A 190 -9.95 -12.02 -20.61
N LYS A 191 -11.09 -11.90 -21.29
CA LYS A 191 -11.36 -12.60 -22.55
C LYS A 191 -10.39 -12.20 -23.67
N GLN A 192 -10.12 -10.90 -23.82
CA GLN A 192 -9.16 -10.42 -24.83
C GLN A 192 -7.75 -10.94 -24.56
N LEU A 193 -7.35 -10.99 -23.29
CA LEU A 193 -6.04 -11.49 -22.88
C LEU A 193 -5.92 -12.99 -23.15
N ALA A 194 -6.97 -13.77 -22.86
CA ALA A 194 -7.03 -15.19 -23.18
C ALA A 194 -6.97 -15.45 -24.70
N GLN A 195 -7.67 -14.64 -25.50
CA GLN A 195 -7.66 -14.77 -26.96
C GLN A 195 -6.27 -14.44 -27.55
N MET A 196 -5.60 -13.43 -27.03
CA MET A 196 -4.24 -13.06 -27.46
C MET A 196 -3.23 -14.16 -27.13
N GLN A 197 -3.32 -14.76 -25.94
CA GLN A 197 -2.48 -15.91 -25.55
C GLN A 197 -2.73 -17.13 -26.46
N LEU A 198 -3.98 -17.38 -26.86
CA LEU A 198 -4.31 -18.45 -27.79
C LEU A 198 -3.66 -18.21 -29.17
N GLN A 199 -3.76 -16.97 -29.67
CA GLN A 199 -3.19 -16.58 -30.95
C GLN A 199 -1.65 -16.67 -30.94
N GLU A 200 -1.01 -16.29 -29.84
CA GLU A 200 0.44 -16.43 -29.66
C GLU A 200 0.87 -17.91 -29.65
N LYS A 201 0.11 -18.77 -28.95
CA LYS A 201 0.35 -20.21 -28.93
C LYS A 201 0.20 -20.86 -30.30
N GLU A 202 -0.77 -20.42 -31.10
CA GLU A 202 -0.96 -20.90 -32.47
C GLU A 202 0.18 -20.46 -33.40
N LYS A 203 0.68 -19.23 -33.26
CA LYS A 203 1.84 -18.73 -34.02
C LYS A 203 3.11 -19.54 -33.71
N LEU A 204 3.36 -19.82 -32.43
CA LEU A 204 4.50 -20.63 -31.99
C LEU A 204 4.40 -22.07 -32.48
N ASN A 205 3.20 -22.66 -32.47
CA ASN A 205 2.98 -24.01 -33.00
C ASN A 205 3.14 -24.07 -34.53
N GLY A 206 2.71 -23.02 -35.24
CA GLY A 206 2.92 -22.88 -36.68
C GLY A 206 4.40 -22.79 -37.06
N GLN A 207 5.17 -21.95 -36.38
CA GLN A 207 6.62 -21.82 -36.60
C GLN A 207 7.39 -23.11 -36.24
N SER A 208 7.01 -23.79 -35.15
CA SER A 208 7.63 -25.06 -34.76
C SER A 208 7.44 -26.15 -35.82
N LYS A 209 6.23 -26.27 -36.40
CA LYS A 209 5.95 -27.20 -37.50
C LYS A 209 6.73 -26.87 -38.77
N GLN A 210 6.85 -25.58 -39.10
CA GLN A 210 7.61 -25.14 -40.27
C GLN A 210 9.11 -25.43 -40.11
N ASN A 211 9.67 -25.15 -38.93
CA ASN A 211 11.07 -25.45 -38.61
C ASN A 211 11.32 -26.97 -38.61
N GLY A 212 10.41 -27.78 -38.06
CA GLY A 212 10.50 -29.24 -38.11
C GLY A 212 10.50 -29.79 -39.55
N PHE A 213 9.70 -29.21 -40.44
CA PHE A 213 9.66 -29.61 -41.85
C PHE A 213 10.96 -29.26 -42.60
N TYR A 214 11.54 -28.10 -42.29
CA TYR A 214 12.85 -27.68 -42.83
C TYR A 214 13.97 -28.63 -42.39
N TRP A 215 14.02 -29.02 -41.11
CA TRP A 215 15.01 -29.97 -40.60
C TRP A 215 14.85 -31.36 -41.22
N LEU A 216 13.60 -31.82 -41.44
CA LEU A 216 13.33 -33.11 -42.08
C LEU A 216 13.81 -33.12 -43.55
N GLN A 217 13.57 -32.04 -44.29
CA GLN A 217 14.03 -31.88 -45.67
C GLN A 217 15.56 -31.86 -45.79
N ILE A 218 16.26 -31.17 -44.87
CA ILE A 218 17.73 -31.15 -44.83
C ILE A 218 18.28 -32.55 -44.56
N THR A 219 17.68 -33.28 -43.61
CA THR A 219 18.12 -34.63 -43.23
C THR A 219 17.93 -35.64 -44.37
N ILE A 220 16.80 -35.59 -45.08
CA ILE A 220 16.53 -36.48 -46.23
C ILE A 220 17.53 -36.22 -47.36
N LYS A 221 17.83 -34.94 -47.67
CA LYS A 221 18.84 -34.61 -48.70
C LYS A 221 20.24 -35.09 -48.32
N PHE A 222 20.62 -34.97 -47.04
CA PHE A 222 21.93 -35.43 -46.58
C PHE A 222 22.11 -36.95 -46.69
N ILE A 223 21.06 -37.73 -46.43
CA ILE A 223 21.09 -39.20 -46.57
C ILE A 223 21.13 -39.63 -48.04
N ALA A 224 20.44 -38.92 -48.94
CA ALA A 224 20.39 -39.27 -50.36
C ALA A 224 21.67 -38.93 -51.16
N THR A 225 22.63 -38.20 -50.56
CA THR A 225 23.88 -37.78 -51.23
C THR A 225 25.09 -38.63 -50.79
N LYS A 226 24.86 -39.71 -50.04
CA LYS A 226 25.86 -40.73 -49.69
C LYS A 226 25.51 -42.03 -50.40
#